data_AF-A0A2V8DXF1-F1
#
_entry.id   AF-A0A2V8DXF1-F1
#
_cell.length_a   1.000
_cell.length_b   1.000
_cell.length_c   1.000
_cell.angle_alpha   90.00
_cell.angle_beta   90.00
_cell.angle_gamma   90.00
#
_symmetry.space_group_name_H-M   'P 1'
#
loop_
_entity.id
_entity.type
_entity.pdbx_description
1 polymer ?
#
loop_
_entity_poly.entity_id
_entity_poly.type
_entity_poly.pdbx_seq_one_letter_code
_entity_poly.pdbx_strand_id
1 'polypeptide(L)'
;MAAPTEPLWKGNRPREAGMPDYLKEAFLFRWNLLFFLGGAAAAALTPVAGVLLPLVAAGELTYLTGLVSIPRFRAAIDAKVHAAAKAAGEPPLPVQPPASLVTMLTGLPSDARARFQRLHARCLELRTIAAGVRGAAGDQGGSVEDIRTPALDRLLWLFLRLLLSKAALDRFLQSMNEPEIISRLADLRKNLATAQSGGDDRIVRSLQDSIASGELRLDNYGRAKKNAEFVSVELDRIEGKIQALAEMAVNRQDPDFLSSQVDSAADSMRQTEKAVSELQHLTGLADQLQDAPAILETDLRQVLRRDA
;
A
#
# COMPACT_ATOMS: atom_id res chain seq x y z
N MET A 1 8.77 -62.66 -4.32
CA MET A 1 9.65 -61.78 -5.10
C MET A 1 8.82 -60.56 -5.50
N ALA A 2 8.71 -59.59 -4.59
CA ALA A 2 7.91 -58.38 -4.77
C ALA A 2 8.90 -57.21 -4.80
N ALA A 3 8.91 -56.47 -5.91
CA ALA A 3 9.73 -55.27 -6.07
C ALA A 3 9.15 -54.13 -5.22
N PRO A 4 9.98 -53.28 -4.59
CA PRO A 4 9.50 -52.09 -3.91
C PRO A 4 9.21 -50.99 -4.94
N THR A 5 7.97 -50.49 -4.97
CA THR A 5 7.58 -49.29 -5.69
C THR A 5 7.99 -48.05 -4.90
N GLU A 6 8.96 -47.29 -5.41
CA GLU A 6 9.28 -45.96 -4.88
C GLU A 6 8.14 -44.96 -5.16
N PRO A 7 7.84 -44.02 -4.24
CA PRO A 7 6.86 -42.97 -4.49
C PRO A 7 7.43 -41.85 -5.38
N LEU A 8 6.90 -41.74 -6.60
CA LEU A 8 7.07 -40.64 -7.55
C LEU A 8 6.34 -39.37 -7.05
N TRP A 9 6.92 -38.66 -6.08
CA TRP A 9 6.52 -37.27 -5.77
C TRP A 9 7.75 -36.38 -5.60
N LYS A 10 8.50 -36.18 -6.69
CA LYS A 10 9.26 -34.93 -6.86
C LYS A 10 8.29 -33.90 -7.42
N GLY A 11 7.48 -33.31 -6.55
CA GLY A 11 6.75 -32.10 -6.89
C GLY A 11 7.78 -31.02 -7.23
N ASN A 12 7.81 -30.59 -8.50
CA ASN A 12 8.47 -29.34 -8.87
C ASN A 12 7.76 -28.24 -8.06
N ARG A 13 8.43 -27.76 -7.01
CA ARG A 13 7.98 -26.55 -6.33
C ARG A 13 8.06 -25.42 -7.36
N PRO A 14 7.00 -24.63 -7.54
CA PRO A 14 7.04 -23.51 -8.48
C PRO A 14 8.16 -22.56 -8.04
N ARG A 15 8.93 -22.07 -9.03
CA ARG A 15 10.24 -21.43 -8.80
C ARG A 15 10.03 -19.97 -8.41
N GLU A 16 10.02 -19.67 -7.11
CA GLU A 16 10.27 -18.31 -6.63
C GLU A 16 11.69 -17.89 -7.01
N ALA A 17 11.90 -16.59 -7.28
CA ALA A 17 13.25 -16.07 -7.50
C ALA A 17 14.07 -16.29 -6.22
N GLY A 18 15.08 -17.16 -6.32
CA GLY A 18 15.95 -17.45 -5.19
C GLY A 18 17.08 -16.44 -5.08
N MET A 19 17.75 -16.42 -3.92
CA MET A 19 19.08 -15.80 -3.76
C MET A 19 20.05 -16.08 -4.94
N PRO A 20 20.13 -17.30 -5.51
CA PRO A 20 20.97 -17.54 -6.68
C PRO A 20 20.52 -16.78 -7.95
N ASP A 21 19.22 -16.54 -8.14
CA ASP A 21 18.70 -15.84 -9.32
C ASP A 21 19.04 -14.34 -9.25
N TYR A 22 18.93 -13.72 -8.06
CA TYR A 22 19.35 -12.33 -7.84
C TYR A 22 20.85 -12.14 -8.03
N LEU A 23 21.67 -13.04 -7.45
CA LEU A 23 23.13 -12.96 -7.57
C LEU A 23 23.60 -13.18 -9.01
N LYS A 24 22.98 -14.12 -9.73
CA LYS A 24 23.31 -14.40 -11.13
C LYS A 24 23.00 -13.20 -12.03
N GLU A 25 21.83 -12.59 -11.91
CA GLU A 25 21.45 -11.42 -12.72
C GLU A 25 22.27 -10.18 -12.33
N ALA A 26 22.56 -9.99 -11.04
CA ALA A 26 23.43 -8.91 -10.56
C ALA A 26 24.85 -9.03 -11.14
N PHE A 27 25.44 -10.24 -11.14
CA PHE A 27 26.80 -10.47 -11.62
C PHE A 27 26.90 -10.46 -13.15
N LEU A 28 25.92 -11.03 -13.86
CA LEU A 28 25.91 -11.11 -15.33
C LEU A 28 25.47 -9.81 -16.01
N PHE A 29 25.09 -8.79 -15.24
CA PHE A 29 24.78 -7.48 -15.81
C PHE A 29 25.98 -6.93 -16.57
N ARG A 30 25.77 -6.49 -17.81
CA ARG A 30 26.84 -6.17 -18.76
C ARG A 30 27.95 -5.30 -18.17
N TRP A 31 27.56 -4.31 -17.37
CA TRP A 31 28.48 -3.33 -16.81
C TRP A 31 29.26 -3.90 -15.64
N ASN A 32 28.62 -4.70 -14.78
CA ASN A 32 29.28 -5.34 -13.64
C ASN A 32 30.31 -6.36 -14.11
N LEU A 33 29.95 -7.17 -15.12
CA LEU A 33 30.88 -8.11 -15.73
C LEU A 33 32.09 -7.41 -16.38
N LEU A 34 31.87 -6.26 -17.05
CA LEU A 34 32.95 -5.43 -17.60
C LEU A 34 33.85 -4.84 -16.51
N PHE A 35 33.29 -4.35 -15.41
CA PHE A 35 34.06 -3.81 -14.29
C PHE A 35 34.86 -4.91 -13.58
N PHE A 36 34.26 -6.07 -13.34
CA PHE A 36 34.93 -7.20 -12.70
C PHE A 36 36.05 -7.76 -13.58
N LEU A 37 35.77 -8.09 -14.84
CA LEU A 37 36.77 -8.63 -15.75
C LEU A 37 37.84 -7.59 -16.12
N GLY A 38 37.44 -6.33 -16.32
CA GLY A 38 38.36 -5.23 -16.58
C GLY A 38 39.26 -4.93 -15.39
N GLY A 39 38.70 -4.91 -14.18
CA GLY A 39 39.45 -4.72 -12.93
C GLY A 39 40.39 -5.89 -12.64
N ALA A 40 39.94 -7.13 -12.85
CA ALA A 40 40.78 -8.32 -12.69
C ALA A 40 41.90 -8.38 -13.73
N ALA A 41 41.63 -8.06 -14.99
CA ALA A 41 42.65 -7.99 -16.04
C ALA A 41 43.67 -6.89 -15.77
N ALA A 42 43.22 -5.70 -15.36
CA ALA A 42 44.10 -4.60 -14.97
C ALA A 42 44.97 -4.97 -13.77
N ALA A 43 44.39 -5.61 -12.75
CA ALA A 43 45.12 -6.09 -11.58
C ALA A 43 46.18 -7.15 -11.96
N ALA A 44 45.84 -8.09 -12.84
CA ALA A 44 46.75 -9.15 -13.29
C ALA A 44 47.95 -8.63 -14.10
N LEU A 45 47.81 -7.48 -14.77
CA LEU A 45 48.89 -6.84 -15.55
C LEU A 45 49.85 -6.01 -14.69
N THR A 46 49.62 -5.90 -13.38
CA THR A 46 50.47 -5.12 -12.47
C THR A 46 51.34 -6.01 -11.58
N PRO A 47 52.53 -5.53 -11.17
CA PRO A 47 53.43 -6.28 -10.29
C PRO A 47 52.87 -6.52 -8.87
N VAL A 48 51.71 -5.95 -8.55
CA VAL A 48 51.03 -6.05 -7.25
C VAL A 48 49.75 -6.89 -7.32
N ALA A 49 49.61 -7.73 -8.35
CA ALA A 49 48.43 -8.56 -8.61
C ALA A 49 47.97 -9.38 -7.38
N GLY A 50 48.92 -9.88 -6.58
CA GLY A 50 48.63 -10.66 -5.37
C GLY A 50 47.83 -9.91 -4.30
N VAL A 51 47.84 -8.58 -4.32
CA VAL A 51 47.04 -7.72 -3.40
C VAL A 51 45.81 -7.17 -4.11
N LEU A 52 45.94 -6.80 -5.38
CA LEU A 52 44.85 -6.15 -6.12
C LEU A 52 43.73 -7.11 -6.51
N LEU A 53 44.04 -8.37 -6.87
CA LEU A 53 43.02 -9.35 -7.21
C LEU A 53 42.06 -9.67 -6.04
N PRO A 54 42.54 -9.95 -4.81
CA PRO A 54 41.67 -10.09 -3.65
C PRO A 54 40.83 -8.84 -3.35
N LEU A 55 41.38 -7.64 -3.55
CA LEU A 55 40.64 -6.38 -3.34
C LEU A 55 39.52 -6.19 -4.36
N VAL A 56 39.75 -6.49 -5.63
CA VAL A 56 38.71 -6.45 -6.67
C VAL A 56 37.60 -7.46 -6.36
N ALA A 57 37.97 -8.68 -5.94
CA ALA A 57 37.00 -9.70 -5.55
C ALA A 57 36.17 -9.29 -4.30
N ALA A 58 36.81 -8.71 -3.29
CA ALA A 58 36.13 -8.21 -2.09
C ALA A 58 35.21 -7.02 -2.40
N GLY A 59 35.64 -6.13 -3.31
CA GLY A 59 34.85 -5.02 -3.80
C GLY A 59 33.59 -5.49 -4.53
N GLU A 60 33.73 -6.46 -5.44
CA GLU A 60 32.61 -7.07 -6.16
C GLU A 60 31.63 -7.74 -5.19
N LEU A 61 32.13 -8.50 -4.22
CA LEU A 61 31.28 -9.16 -3.23
C LEU A 61 30.47 -8.16 -2.39
N THR A 62 31.12 -7.07 -1.96
CA THR A 62 30.47 -5.99 -1.19
C THR A 62 29.42 -5.29 -2.05
N TYR A 63 29.75 -5.00 -3.30
CA TYR A 63 28.87 -4.36 -4.26
C TYR A 63 27.63 -5.22 -4.56
N LEU A 64 27.79 -6.51 -4.86
CA LEU A 64 26.68 -7.44 -5.12
C LEU A 64 25.77 -7.60 -3.90
N THR A 65 26.34 -7.67 -2.70
CA THR A 65 25.57 -7.75 -1.46
C THR A 65 24.73 -6.47 -1.26
N GLY A 66 25.30 -5.31 -1.55
CA GLY A 66 24.58 -4.04 -1.54
C GLY A 66 23.47 -3.98 -2.59
N LEU A 67 23.77 -4.38 -3.83
CA LEU A 67 22.83 -4.35 -4.96
C LEU A 67 21.62 -5.27 -4.72
N VAL A 68 21.85 -6.48 -4.23
CA VAL A 68 20.78 -7.43 -3.87
C VAL A 68 19.96 -6.89 -2.69
N SER A 69 20.47 -5.99 -1.85
CA SER A 69 19.70 -5.40 -0.75
C SER A 69 18.74 -4.29 -1.21
N ILE A 70 18.81 -3.84 -2.46
CA ILE A 70 17.95 -2.78 -3.00
C ILE A 70 16.57 -3.35 -3.39
N PRO A 71 15.46 -2.85 -2.79
CA PRO A 71 14.12 -3.40 -3.04
C PRO A 71 13.68 -3.33 -4.50
N ARG A 72 14.05 -2.25 -5.20
CA ARG A 72 13.71 -2.05 -6.62
C ARG A 72 14.40 -3.06 -7.54
N PHE A 73 15.62 -3.47 -7.19
CA PHE A 73 16.34 -4.47 -7.97
C PHE A 73 15.68 -5.85 -7.83
N ARG A 74 15.34 -6.26 -6.59
CA ARG A 74 14.60 -7.51 -6.35
C ARG A 74 13.28 -7.53 -7.10
N ALA A 75 12.46 -6.48 -6.96
CA ALA A 75 11.17 -6.37 -7.64
C ALA A 75 11.27 -6.50 -9.17
N ALA A 76 12.32 -5.96 -9.79
CA ALA A 76 12.52 -6.06 -11.23
C ALA A 76 12.90 -7.50 -11.67
N ILE A 77 13.73 -8.19 -10.89
CA ILE A 77 14.11 -9.58 -11.16
C ILE A 77 12.93 -10.53 -10.89
N ASP A 78 12.17 -10.30 -9.82
CA ASP A 78 10.94 -11.04 -9.52
C ASP A 78 9.97 -10.95 -10.69
N ALA A 79 9.70 -9.73 -11.18
CA ALA A 79 8.84 -9.50 -12.34
C ALA A 79 9.35 -10.25 -13.60
N LYS A 80 10.66 -10.29 -13.84
CA LYS A 80 11.27 -11.01 -14.97
C LYS A 80 11.11 -12.53 -14.85
N VAL A 81 11.31 -13.09 -13.66
CA VAL A 81 11.14 -14.52 -13.38
C VAL A 81 9.66 -14.92 -13.51
N HIS A 82 8.74 -14.09 -13.01
CA HIS A 82 7.31 -14.30 -13.17
C HIS A 82 6.84 -14.20 -14.63
N ALA A 83 7.38 -13.27 -15.42
CA ALA A 83 7.09 -13.18 -16.85
C ALA A 83 7.57 -14.44 -17.61
N ALA A 84 8.75 -14.97 -17.25
CA ALA A 84 9.28 -16.21 -17.80
C ALA A 84 8.44 -17.44 -17.41
N ALA A 85 7.95 -17.51 -16.16
CA ALA A 85 7.07 -18.57 -15.69
C ALA A 85 5.69 -18.53 -16.37
N LYS A 86 5.11 -17.34 -16.59
CA LYS A 86 3.88 -17.15 -17.39
C LYS A 86 4.07 -17.63 -18.83
N ALA A 87 5.20 -17.33 -19.46
CA ALA A 87 5.52 -17.81 -20.80
C ALA A 87 5.72 -19.34 -20.88
N ALA A 88 6.10 -19.98 -19.76
CA ALA A 88 6.27 -21.42 -19.65
C ALA A 88 4.98 -22.18 -19.27
N GLY A 89 3.86 -21.50 -19.05
CA GLY A 89 2.58 -22.12 -18.71
C GLY A 89 2.51 -22.71 -17.30
N GLU A 90 3.39 -22.29 -16.38
CA GLU A 90 3.32 -22.71 -14.98
C GLU A 90 2.15 -22.03 -14.25
N PRO A 91 1.47 -22.73 -13.31
CA PRO A 91 0.44 -22.12 -12.48
C PRO A 91 1.01 -20.92 -11.71
N PRO A 92 0.34 -19.75 -11.72
CA PRO A 92 0.85 -18.57 -11.05
C PRO A 92 0.97 -18.81 -9.54
N LEU A 93 2.14 -18.48 -8.99
CA LEU A 93 2.39 -18.47 -7.55
C LEU A 93 1.60 -17.32 -6.91
N PRO A 94 1.11 -17.45 -5.67
CA PRO A 94 0.51 -16.32 -4.95
C PRO A 94 1.57 -15.23 -4.74
N VAL A 95 1.29 -14.01 -5.21
CA VAL A 95 2.16 -12.85 -5.00
C VAL A 95 2.17 -12.53 -3.51
N GLN A 96 3.37 -12.46 -2.90
CA GLN A 96 3.50 -12.13 -1.48
C GLN A 96 3.17 -10.65 -1.24
N PRO A 97 2.37 -10.32 -0.20
CA PRO A 97 2.03 -8.93 0.10
C PRO A 97 3.28 -8.11 0.45
N PRO A 98 3.41 -6.87 -0.07
CA PRO A 98 4.48 -5.99 0.36
C PRO A 98 4.34 -5.71 1.86
N ALA A 99 5.47 -5.63 2.57
CA ALA A 99 5.48 -5.48 4.04
C ALA A 99 4.71 -4.23 4.52
N SER A 100 4.69 -3.16 3.72
CA SER A 100 3.89 -1.94 3.98
C SER A 100 2.40 -2.23 4.02
N LEU A 101 1.88 -3.00 3.07
CA LEU A 101 0.47 -3.39 2.99
C LEU A 101 0.09 -4.29 4.18
N VAL A 102 0.96 -5.23 4.55
CA VAL A 102 0.75 -6.07 5.74
C VAL A 102 0.61 -5.18 6.98
N THR A 103 1.56 -4.25 7.17
CA THR A 103 1.59 -3.34 8.32
C THR A 103 0.33 -2.47 8.38
N MET A 104 -0.07 -1.89 7.24
CA MET A 104 -1.27 -1.07 7.14
C MET A 104 -2.54 -1.86 7.48
N LEU A 105 -2.68 -3.07 6.95
CA LEU A 105 -3.84 -3.92 7.24
C LEU A 105 -3.88 -4.34 8.71
N THR A 106 -2.74 -4.70 9.30
CA THR A 106 -2.67 -5.05 10.73
C THR A 106 -2.96 -3.87 11.65
N GLY A 107 -2.71 -2.64 11.21
CA GLY A 107 -3.00 -1.42 11.96
C GLY A 107 -4.47 -1.00 11.96
N LEU A 108 -5.34 -1.67 11.19
CA LEU A 108 -6.75 -1.33 11.08
C LEU A 108 -7.62 -2.03 12.13
N PRO A 109 -8.68 -1.36 12.62
CA PRO A 109 -9.69 -2.02 13.44
C PRO A 109 -10.41 -3.13 12.65
N SER A 110 -10.97 -4.12 13.35
CA SER A 110 -11.59 -5.31 12.75
C SER A 110 -12.69 -4.97 11.74
N ASP A 111 -13.55 -4.00 12.03
CA ASP A 111 -14.61 -3.54 11.13
C ASP A 111 -14.05 -2.96 9.81
N ALA A 112 -13.03 -2.10 9.90
CA ALA A 112 -12.38 -1.54 8.72
C ALA A 112 -11.69 -2.62 7.86
N ARG A 113 -11.08 -3.62 8.50
CA ARG A 113 -10.52 -4.79 7.79
C ARG A 113 -11.61 -5.58 7.07
N ALA A 114 -12.74 -5.84 7.72
CA ALA A 114 -13.87 -6.54 7.10
C ALA A 114 -14.49 -5.75 5.93
N ARG A 115 -14.55 -4.42 6.02
CA ARG A 115 -14.93 -3.54 4.89
C ARG A 115 -13.97 -3.69 3.72
N PHE A 116 -12.67 -3.59 3.96
CA PHE A 116 -11.64 -3.77 2.93
C PHE A 116 -11.75 -5.14 2.24
N GLN A 117 -11.93 -6.21 3.02
CA GLN A 117 -12.09 -7.58 2.50
C GLN A 117 -13.29 -7.71 1.56
N ARG A 118 -14.45 -7.15 1.95
CA ARG A 118 -15.65 -7.17 1.13
C ARG A 118 -15.44 -6.45 -0.20
N LEU A 119 -14.77 -5.29 -0.18
CA LEU A 119 -14.45 -4.56 -1.41
C LEU A 119 -13.47 -5.34 -2.30
N HIS A 120 -12.42 -5.93 -1.70
CA HIS A 120 -11.44 -6.75 -2.43
C HIS A 120 -12.10 -7.95 -3.13
N ALA A 121 -12.99 -8.66 -2.44
CA ALA A 121 -13.75 -9.76 -3.01
C ALA A 121 -14.59 -9.31 -4.23
N ARG A 122 -15.25 -8.15 -4.15
CA ARG A 122 -16.04 -7.59 -5.25
C ARG A 122 -15.19 -7.20 -6.45
N CYS A 123 -14.00 -6.64 -6.22
CA CYS A 123 -13.05 -6.35 -7.29
C CYS A 123 -12.58 -7.63 -8.00
N LEU A 124 -12.38 -8.73 -7.26
CA LEU A 124 -12.07 -10.04 -7.84
C LEU A 124 -13.22 -10.59 -8.68
N GLU A 125 -14.45 -10.53 -8.17
CA GLU A 125 -15.65 -10.93 -8.91
C GLU A 125 -15.78 -10.15 -10.22
N LEU A 126 -15.65 -8.83 -10.17
CA LEU A 126 -15.70 -7.96 -11.36
C LEU A 126 -14.65 -8.36 -12.42
N ARG A 127 -13.43 -8.70 -12.00
CA ARG A 127 -12.38 -9.20 -12.91
C ARG A 127 -12.76 -10.55 -13.52
N THR A 128 -13.25 -11.49 -12.72
CA THR A 128 -13.64 -12.82 -13.23
C THR A 128 -14.79 -12.76 -14.23
N ILE A 129 -15.78 -11.89 -14.00
CA ILE A 129 -16.90 -11.68 -14.91
C ILE A 129 -16.41 -11.07 -16.23
N ALA A 130 -15.55 -10.05 -16.15
CA ALA A 130 -14.95 -9.43 -17.34
C ALA A 130 -14.15 -10.43 -18.19
N ALA A 131 -13.36 -11.31 -17.55
CA ALA A 131 -12.60 -12.36 -18.24
C ALA A 131 -13.53 -13.40 -18.91
N GLY A 132 -14.58 -13.85 -18.21
CA GLY A 132 -15.54 -14.84 -18.72
C GLY A 132 -16.32 -14.36 -19.95
N VAL A 133 -16.74 -13.09 -19.96
CA VAL A 133 -17.43 -12.46 -21.09
C VAL A 133 -16.55 -12.40 -22.34
N ARG A 134 -15.25 -12.09 -22.19
CA ARG A 134 -14.30 -12.06 -23.32
C ARG A 134 -13.95 -13.44 -23.85
N GLY A 135 -13.79 -14.42 -22.97
CA GLY A 135 -13.53 -15.81 -23.38
C GLY A 135 -14.65 -16.39 -24.27
N ALA A 136 -15.90 -15.96 -24.07
CA ALA A 136 -17.03 -16.33 -24.92
C ALA A 136 -17.07 -15.57 -26.26
N ALA A 137 -16.50 -14.36 -26.32
CA ALA A 137 -16.48 -13.52 -27.52
C ALA A 137 -15.32 -13.85 -28.50
N GLY A 138 -14.44 -14.80 -28.17
CA GLY A 138 -13.33 -15.24 -29.03
C GLY A 138 -12.16 -14.25 -29.14
N ASP A 139 -12.19 -13.16 -28.37
CA ASP A 139 -11.16 -12.11 -28.40
C ASP A 139 -9.98 -12.51 -27.49
N GLN A 140 -8.93 -13.08 -28.09
CA GLN A 140 -7.69 -13.51 -27.41
C GLN A 140 -6.74 -12.33 -27.10
N GLY A 141 -7.25 -11.11 -27.01
CA GLY A 141 -6.48 -9.90 -26.71
C GLY A 141 -6.11 -9.78 -25.23
N GLY A 142 -5.03 -10.44 -24.81
CA GLY A 142 -4.46 -10.36 -23.44
C GLY A 142 -3.97 -8.98 -22.97
N SER A 143 -4.25 -7.91 -23.72
CA SER A 143 -3.77 -6.54 -23.43
C SER A 143 -4.72 -5.73 -22.53
N VAL A 144 -6.03 -6.01 -22.54
CA VAL A 144 -7.01 -5.20 -21.78
C VAL A 144 -7.26 -5.70 -20.35
N GLU A 145 -7.02 -6.99 -20.07
CA GLU A 145 -7.01 -7.56 -18.71
C GLU A 145 -5.92 -6.88 -17.84
N ASP A 146 -4.75 -6.63 -18.45
CA ASP A 146 -3.63 -5.91 -17.84
C ASP A 146 -3.91 -4.42 -17.63
N ILE A 147 -4.87 -3.82 -18.37
CA ILE A 147 -5.25 -2.40 -18.21
C ILE A 147 -6.23 -2.19 -17.04
N ARG A 148 -7.11 -3.16 -16.72
CA ARG A 148 -8.08 -3.01 -15.61
C ARG A 148 -7.52 -3.33 -14.24
N THR A 149 -6.61 -4.30 -14.18
CA THR A 149 -5.92 -4.67 -12.94
C THR A 149 -5.29 -3.45 -12.23
N PRO A 150 -4.54 -2.55 -12.90
CA PRO A 150 -3.98 -1.37 -12.24
C PRO A 150 -5.04 -0.36 -11.77
N ALA A 151 -6.18 -0.24 -12.44
CA ALA A 151 -7.27 0.63 -12.00
C ALA A 151 -7.92 0.12 -10.70
N LEU A 152 -8.17 -1.19 -10.62
CA LEU A 152 -8.67 -1.85 -9.42
C LEU A 152 -7.66 -1.83 -8.27
N ASP A 153 -6.38 -2.08 -8.56
CA ASP A 153 -5.29 -1.99 -7.57
C ASP A 153 -5.19 -0.58 -6.98
N ARG A 154 -5.24 0.44 -7.83
CA ARG A 154 -5.24 1.84 -7.41
C ARG A 154 -6.46 2.17 -6.54
N LEU A 155 -7.64 1.69 -6.93
CA LEU A 155 -8.86 1.86 -6.15
C LEU A 155 -8.73 1.23 -4.77
N LEU A 156 -8.30 -0.03 -4.70
CA LEU A 156 -8.10 -0.74 -3.43
C LEU A 156 -7.08 -0.03 -2.55
N TRP A 157 -5.99 0.47 -3.14
CA TRP A 157 -4.97 1.23 -2.42
C TRP A 157 -5.50 2.52 -1.82
N LEU A 158 -6.23 3.32 -2.60
CA LEU A 158 -6.84 4.56 -2.12
C LEU A 158 -7.89 4.29 -1.05
N PHE A 159 -8.63 3.18 -1.18
CA PHE A 159 -9.66 2.79 -0.22
C PHE A 159 -9.01 2.41 1.12
N LEU A 160 -7.92 1.64 1.05
CA LEU A 160 -7.11 1.31 2.22
C LEU A 160 -6.60 2.59 2.92
N ARG A 161 -6.05 3.55 2.17
CA ARG A 161 -5.60 4.83 2.74
C ARG A 161 -6.74 5.59 3.43
N LEU A 162 -7.91 5.68 2.79
CA LEU A 162 -9.09 6.32 3.40
C LEU A 162 -9.52 5.62 4.69
N LEU A 163 -9.47 4.29 4.75
CA LEU A 163 -9.74 3.54 5.99
C LEU A 163 -8.72 3.86 7.09
N LEU A 164 -7.42 3.93 6.77
CA LEU A 164 -6.40 4.34 7.75
C LEU A 164 -6.65 5.76 8.24
N SER A 165 -6.98 6.68 7.34
CA SER A 165 -7.33 8.06 7.67
C SER A 165 -8.52 8.14 8.60
N LYS A 166 -9.57 7.38 8.32
CA LYS A 166 -10.77 7.26 9.17
C LYS A 166 -10.41 6.72 10.56
N ALA A 167 -9.63 5.65 10.63
CA ALA A 167 -9.19 5.06 11.89
C ALA A 167 -8.29 6.01 12.71
N ALA A 168 -7.50 6.86 12.06
CA ALA A 168 -6.72 7.89 12.74
C ALA A 168 -7.59 9.02 13.29
N LEU A 169 -8.57 9.49 12.51
CA LEU A 169 -9.54 10.50 12.95
C LEU A 169 -10.37 9.99 14.13
N ASP A 170 -10.86 8.75 14.07
CA ASP A 170 -11.62 8.14 15.16
C ASP A 170 -10.79 8.07 16.45
N ARG A 171 -9.52 7.63 16.38
CA ARG A 171 -8.61 7.59 17.54
C ARG A 171 -8.34 8.99 18.10
N PHE A 172 -8.16 9.98 17.24
CA PHE A 172 -8.00 11.36 17.65
C PHE A 172 -9.23 11.89 18.39
N LEU A 173 -10.43 11.66 17.85
CA LEU A 173 -11.69 12.04 18.47
C LEU A 173 -11.91 11.34 19.82
N GLN A 174 -11.58 10.05 19.90
CA GLN A 174 -11.64 9.29 21.16
C GLN A 174 -10.67 9.80 22.22
N SER A 175 -9.52 10.36 21.83
CA SER A 175 -8.54 10.95 22.75
C SER A 175 -8.97 12.31 23.31
N MET A 176 -10.04 12.92 22.77
CA MET A 176 -10.52 14.24 23.16
C MET A 176 -11.89 14.16 23.84
N ASN A 177 -12.03 14.89 24.95
CA ASN A 177 -13.30 15.05 25.66
C ASN A 177 -13.90 16.43 25.36
N GLU A 178 -14.71 16.52 24.31
CA GLU A 178 -15.36 17.76 23.87
C GLU A 178 -16.16 18.45 25.01
N PRO A 179 -17.03 17.75 25.77
CA PRO A 179 -17.74 18.35 26.91
C PRO A 179 -16.81 18.99 27.95
N GLU A 180 -15.70 18.34 28.27
CA GLU A 180 -14.72 18.85 29.24
C GLU A 180 -13.97 20.08 28.71
N ILE A 181 -13.63 20.09 27.41
CA ILE A 181 -12.98 21.26 26.79
C ILE A 181 -13.95 22.45 26.83
N ILE A 182 -15.23 22.24 26.54
CA ILE A 182 -16.26 23.28 26.57
C ILE A 182 -16.47 23.81 27.99
N SER A 183 -16.61 22.93 29.00
CA SER A 183 -16.80 23.36 30.38
C SER A 183 -15.59 24.15 30.90
N ARG A 184 -14.37 23.66 30.62
CA ARG A 184 -13.13 24.31 31.03
C ARG A 184 -12.96 25.68 30.35
N LEU A 185 -13.34 25.81 29.08
CA LEU A 185 -13.36 27.11 28.39
C LEU A 185 -14.33 28.10 29.04
N ALA A 186 -15.52 27.64 29.46
CA ALA A 186 -16.48 28.48 30.16
C ALA A 186 -15.91 28.98 31.50
N ASP A 187 -15.27 28.10 32.27
CA ASP A 187 -14.63 28.45 33.54
C ASP A 187 -13.47 29.43 33.35
N LEU A 188 -12.61 29.19 32.36
CA LEU A 188 -11.49 30.08 32.05
C LEU A 188 -11.97 31.48 31.65
N ARG A 189 -13.04 31.57 30.83
CA ARG A 189 -13.64 32.86 30.43
C ARG A 189 -14.24 33.60 31.61
N LYS A 190 -14.90 32.90 32.53
CA LYS A 190 -15.42 33.48 33.78
C LYS A 190 -14.28 34.03 34.65
N ASN A 191 -13.22 33.25 34.82
CA ASN A 191 -12.04 33.66 35.60
C ASN A 191 -11.33 34.85 34.97
N LEU A 192 -11.25 34.92 33.63
CA LEU A 192 -10.69 36.06 32.91
C LEU A 192 -11.51 37.34 33.18
N ALA A 193 -12.84 37.27 33.10
CA ALA A 193 -13.70 38.43 33.37
C ALA A 193 -13.53 38.96 34.79
N THR A 194 -13.38 38.06 35.78
CA THR A 194 -13.07 38.46 37.17
C THR A 194 -11.67 39.07 37.28
N ALA A 195 -10.66 38.48 36.65
CA ALA A 195 -9.28 38.98 36.69
C ALA A 195 -9.10 40.34 36.00
N GLN A 196 -9.91 40.67 34.99
CA GLN A 196 -9.87 41.96 34.30
C GLN A 196 -10.31 43.15 35.17
N SER A 197 -11.05 42.91 36.26
CA SER A 197 -11.61 43.96 37.12
C SER A 197 -10.68 44.39 38.26
N GLY A 198 -9.44 43.88 38.32
CA GLY A 198 -8.44 44.25 39.33
C GLY A 198 -7.30 43.25 39.56
N GLY A 199 -7.11 42.28 38.68
CA GLY A 199 -6.06 41.25 38.78
C GLY A 199 -4.74 41.63 38.11
N ASP A 200 -3.69 40.87 38.41
CA ASP A 200 -2.35 40.98 37.81
C ASP A 200 -2.39 40.69 36.30
N ASP A 201 -1.83 41.58 35.48
CA ASP A 201 -1.69 41.44 34.02
C ASP A 201 -1.04 40.12 33.58
N ARG A 202 -0.19 39.53 34.43
CA ARG A 202 0.41 38.20 34.16
C ARG A 202 -0.63 37.10 34.18
N ILE A 203 -1.58 37.17 35.11
CA ILE A 203 -2.68 36.21 35.25
C ILE A 203 -3.65 36.36 34.07
N VAL A 204 -3.99 37.61 33.71
CA VAL A 204 -4.85 37.91 32.55
C VAL A 204 -4.28 37.29 31.27
N ARG A 205 -2.98 37.49 31.00
CA ARG A 205 -2.30 36.90 29.83
C ARG A 205 -2.31 35.37 29.86
N SER A 206 -1.97 34.76 30.99
CA SER A 206 -1.96 33.30 31.11
C SER A 206 -3.35 32.67 30.89
N LEU A 207 -4.42 33.35 31.35
CA LEU A 207 -5.80 32.92 31.12
C LEU A 207 -6.19 33.08 29.64
N GLN A 208 -5.79 34.17 28.99
CA GLN A 208 -6.01 34.38 27.55
C GLN A 208 -5.32 33.30 26.71
N ASP A 209 -4.07 32.97 27.02
CA ASP A 209 -3.33 31.90 26.33
C ASP A 209 -4.00 30.52 26.53
N SER A 210 -4.51 30.27 27.75
CA SER A 210 -5.24 29.03 28.06
C SER A 210 -6.56 28.94 27.29
N ILE A 211 -7.28 30.06 27.13
CA ILE A 211 -8.51 30.14 26.33
C ILE A 211 -8.17 29.90 24.85
N ALA A 212 -7.17 30.58 24.31
CA ALA A 212 -6.75 30.40 22.92
C ALA A 212 -6.36 28.94 22.63
N SER A 213 -5.64 28.29 23.54
CA SER A 213 -5.32 26.86 23.43
C SER A 213 -6.57 25.98 23.47
N GLY A 214 -7.52 26.26 24.35
CA GLY A 214 -8.80 25.55 24.43
C GLY A 214 -9.65 25.70 23.16
N GLU A 215 -9.71 26.91 22.59
CA GLU A 215 -10.43 27.20 21.36
C GLU A 215 -9.83 26.47 20.15
N LEU A 216 -8.50 26.46 20.03
CA LEU A 216 -7.79 25.69 19.01
C LEU A 216 -8.08 24.19 19.12
N ARG A 217 -8.10 23.64 20.34
CA ARG A 217 -8.45 22.23 20.57
C ARG A 217 -9.88 21.92 20.14
N LEU A 218 -10.82 22.82 20.44
CA LEU A 218 -12.23 22.65 20.07
C LEU A 218 -12.45 22.76 18.56
N ASP A 219 -11.78 23.70 17.89
CA ASP A 219 -11.80 23.82 16.43
C ASP A 219 -11.23 22.55 15.77
N ASN A 220 -10.08 22.08 16.23
CA ASN A 220 -9.45 20.86 15.73
C ASN A 220 -10.36 19.64 15.90
N TYR A 221 -11.03 19.51 17.05
CA TYR A 221 -12.01 18.46 17.28
C TYR A 221 -13.18 18.56 16.29
N GLY A 222 -13.77 19.75 16.12
CA GLY A 222 -14.88 19.97 15.20
C GLY A 222 -14.53 19.66 13.74
N ARG A 223 -13.31 20.02 13.32
CA ARG A 223 -12.78 19.70 11.98
C ARG A 223 -12.54 18.20 11.81
N ALA A 224 -11.93 17.55 12.79
CA ALA A 224 -11.71 16.11 12.75
C ALA A 224 -13.02 15.33 12.67
N LYS A 225 -14.06 15.77 13.42
CA LYS A 225 -15.40 15.17 13.40
C LYS A 225 -16.04 15.26 12.02
N LYS A 226 -16.10 16.46 11.44
CA LYS A 226 -16.63 16.67 10.08
C LYS A 226 -15.88 15.85 9.03
N ASN A 227 -14.56 15.74 9.16
CA ASN A 227 -13.75 14.94 8.24
C ASN A 227 -14.02 13.44 8.40
N ALA A 228 -14.18 12.95 9.62
CA ALA A 228 -14.51 11.55 9.88
C ALA A 228 -15.88 11.19 9.26
N GLU A 229 -16.87 12.07 9.43
CA GLU A 229 -18.20 11.95 8.81
C GLU A 229 -18.10 11.93 7.28
N PHE A 230 -17.37 12.88 6.69
CA PHE A 230 -17.17 12.96 5.24
C PHE A 230 -16.48 11.70 4.68
N VAL A 231 -15.40 11.24 5.31
CA VAL A 231 -14.69 10.03 4.89
C VAL A 231 -15.59 8.80 4.99
N SER A 232 -16.41 8.69 6.04
CA SER A 232 -17.35 7.59 6.18
C SER A 232 -18.34 7.53 5.02
N VAL A 233 -18.96 8.67 4.67
CA VAL A 233 -19.91 8.76 3.55
C VAL A 233 -19.24 8.41 2.22
N GLU A 234 -18.00 8.86 2.02
CA GLU A 234 -17.24 8.56 0.80
C GLU A 234 -16.89 7.07 0.68
N LEU A 235 -16.47 6.43 1.78
CA LEU A 235 -16.25 4.98 1.82
C LEU A 235 -17.52 4.21 1.43
N ASP A 236 -18.68 4.59 1.98
CA ASP A 236 -19.98 3.97 1.68
C ASP A 236 -20.34 4.17 0.19
N ARG A 237 -20.13 5.38 -0.34
CA ARG A 237 -20.39 5.71 -1.75
C ARG A 237 -19.55 4.86 -2.70
N ILE A 238 -18.28 4.63 -2.38
CA ILE A 238 -17.35 3.83 -3.21
C ILE A 238 -17.77 2.36 -3.20
N GLU A 239 -18.05 1.80 -2.02
CA GLU A 239 -18.53 0.42 -1.89
C GLU A 239 -19.83 0.21 -2.69
N GLY A 240 -20.76 1.16 -2.62
CA GLY A 240 -22.00 1.15 -3.39
C GLY A 240 -21.78 1.21 -4.89
N LYS A 241 -20.85 2.06 -5.37
CA LYS A 241 -20.50 2.14 -6.78
C LYS A 241 -19.88 0.85 -7.31
N ILE A 242 -18.93 0.26 -6.58
CA ILE A 242 -18.31 -1.02 -7.00
C ILE A 242 -19.34 -2.15 -7.00
N GLN A 243 -20.26 -2.16 -6.04
CA GLN A 243 -21.37 -3.13 -6.06
C GLN A 243 -22.23 -3.00 -7.31
N ALA A 244 -22.66 -1.77 -7.62
CA ALA A 244 -23.45 -1.51 -8.81
C ALA A 244 -22.70 -1.91 -10.09
N LEU A 245 -21.39 -1.68 -10.15
CA LEU A 245 -20.56 -2.11 -11.29
C LEU A 245 -20.44 -3.62 -11.40
N ALA A 246 -20.31 -4.34 -10.28
CA ALA A 246 -20.31 -5.80 -10.27
C ALA A 246 -21.65 -6.35 -10.79
N GLU A 247 -22.78 -5.80 -10.32
CA GLU A 247 -24.13 -6.16 -10.77
C GLU A 247 -24.35 -5.83 -12.26
N MET A 248 -23.88 -4.66 -12.71
CA MET A 248 -23.95 -4.25 -14.10
C MET A 248 -23.08 -5.11 -15.00
N ALA A 249 -21.90 -5.55 -14.56
CA ALA A 249 -21.02 -6.41 -15.35
C ALA A 249 -21.65 -7.77 -15.68
N VAL A 250 -22.52 -8.27 -14.79
CA VAL A 250 -23.30 -9.49 -15.04
C VAL A 250 -24.37 -9.26 -16.12
N ASN A 251 -25.07 -8.13 -16.06
CA ASN A 251 -26.20 -7.83 -16.94
C ASN A 251 -25.81 -7.19 -18.29
N ARG A 252 -24.73 -6.42 -18.32
CA ARG A 252 -24.29 -5.61 -19.46
C ARG A 252 -22.81 -5.89 -19.73
N GLN A 253 -22.59 -6.61 -20.82
CA GLN A 253 -21.30 -7.10 -21.27
C GLN A 253 -20.50 -6.04 -22.06
N ASP A 254 -20.54 -4.77 -21.65
CA ASP A 254 -19.76 -3.70 -22.29
C ASP A 254 -18.45 -3.45 -21.50
N PRO A 255 -17.31 -3.97 -21.97
CA PRO A 255 -16.08 -3.95 -21.22
C PRO A 255 -15.51 -2.52 -21.09
N ASP A 256 -15.66 -1.68 -22.11
CA ASP A 256 -15.07 -0.33 -22.15
C ASP A 256 -15.81 0.62 -21.20
N PHE A 257 -17.14 0.51 -21.18
CA PHE A 257 -17.96 1.22 -20.21
C PHE A 257 -17.55 0.88 -18.77
N LEU A 258 -17.42 -0.40 -18.42
CA LEU A 258 -17.03 -0.83 -17.07
C LEU A 258 -15.65 -0.29 -16.66
N SER A 259 -14.68 -0.28 -17.60
CA SER A 259 -13.34 0.27 -17.34
C SER A 259 -13.40 1.75 -16.97
N SER A 260 -14.08 2.56 -17.78
CA SER A 260 -14.20 4.00 -17.54
C SER A 260 -14.88 4.34 -16.20
N GLN A 261 -15.82 3.49 -15.75
CA GLN A 261 -16.50 3.67 -14.48
C GLN A 261 -15.62 3.33 -13.27
N VAL A 262 -14.76 2.31 -13.38
CA VAL A 262 -13.76 1.99 -12.36
C VAL A 262 -12.73 3.11 -12.27
N ASP A 263 -12.25 3.62 -13.41
CA ASP A 263 -11.33 4.76 -13.45
C ASP A 263 -11.96 6.00 -12.81
N SER A 264 -13.22 6.31 -13.14
CA SER A 264 -13.96 7.42 -12.51
C SER A 264 -14.09 7.25 -10.98
N ALA A 265 -14.30 6.02 -10.50
CA ALA A 265 -14.33 5.74 -9.06
C ALA A 265 -12.95 5.98 -8.42
N ALA A 266 -11.88 5.46 -9.02
CA ALA A 266 -10.51 5.67 -8.54
C ALA A 266 -10.10 7.15 -8.59
N ASP A 267 -10.54 7.91 -9.60
CA ASP A 267 -10.29 9.34 -9.76
C ASP A 267 -10.97 10.16 -8.68
N SER A 268 -12.25 9.89 -8.44
CA SER A 268 -13.00 10.54 -7.38
C SER A 268 -12.37 10.27 -6.01
N MET A 269 -11.84 9.07 -5.79
CA MET A 269 -11.14 8.72 -4.55
C MET A 269 -9.84 9.47 -4.35
N ARG A 270 -9.08 9.75 -5.41
CA ARG A 270 -7.87 10.58 -5.28
C ARG A 270 -8.20 11.98 -4.83
N GLN A 271 -9.31 12.54 -5.31
CA GLN A 271 -9.75 13.86 -4.88
C GLN A 271 -10.15 13.85 -3.40
N THR A 272 -10.87 12.82 -2.95
CA THR A 272 -11.23 12.63 -1.53
C THR A 272 -9.99 12.45 -0.66
N GLU A 273 -9.05 11.60 -1.08
CA GLU A 273 -7.80 11.35 -0.36
C GLU A 273 -6.95 12.62 -0.27
N LYS A 274 -6.84 13.41 -1.35
CA LYS A 274 -6.13 14.69 -1.34
C LYS A 274 -6.78 15.69 -0.37
N ALA A 275 -8.11 15.82 -0.39
CA ALA A 275 -8.83 16.70 0.53
C ALA A 275 -8.61 16.28 2.00
N VAL A 276 -8.58 14.98 2.27
CA VAL A 276 -8.33 14.43 3.61
C VAL A 276 -6.87 14.60 4.01
N SER A 277 -5.93 14.38 3.09
CA SER A 277 -4.48 14.51 3.32
C SER A 277 -4.07 15.97 3.58
N GLU A 278 -4.64 16.93 2.87
CA GLU A 278 -4.42 18.37 3.13
C GLU A 278 -4.87 18.74 4.56
N LEU A 279 -5.93 18.10 5.05
CA LEU A 279 -6.43 18.30 6.40
C LEU A 279 -5.62 17.54 7.47
N GLN A 280 -5.02 16.40 7.12
CA GLN A 280 -4.14 15.61 7.99
C GLN A 280 -2.71 16.16 8.11
N HIS A 281 -2.26 16.94 7.12
CA HIS A 281 -0.99 17.67 7.23
C HIS A 281 -1.01 18.65 8.43
N LEU A 282 -2.20 19.13 8.81
CA LEU A 282 -2.40 19.96 10.00
C LEU A 282 -2.42 19.16 11.32
N THR A 283 -2.60 17.84 11.26
CA THR A 283 -2.59 16.94 12.43
C THR A 283 -1.31 16.10 12.54
N GLY A 284 -0.35 16.28 11.63
CA GLY A 284 0.97 15.64 11.67
C GLY A 284 1.03 14.21 11.13
N LEU A 285 0.06 13.80 10.31
CA LEU A 285 -0.13 12.40 9.88
C LEU A 285 -0.02 12.21 8.36
N ALA A 286 0.91 12.90 7.69
CA ALA A 286 1.13 12.73 6.26
C ALA A 286 2.39 11.90 6.01
N ASP A 287 2.27 10.80 5.26
CA ASP A 287 3.41 10.06 4.74
C ASP A 287 3.33 9.86 3.21
N GLN A 288 4.51 9.74 2.61
CA GLN A 288 4.84 9.96 1.20
C GLN A 288 4.01 9.12 0.20
N LEU A 289 3.70 9.72 -0.96
CA LEU A 289 3.09 9.03 -2.10
C LEU A 289 4.01 7.88 -2.57
N GLN A 290 3.60 6.65 -2.27
CA GLN A 290 4.12 5.44 -2.93
C GLN A 290 3.11 4.98 -3.98
N ASP A 291 3.63 4.45 -5.09
CA ASP A 291 2.85 3.81 -6.14
C ASP A 291 2.02 2.65 -5.56
N ALA A 292 0.81 2.46 -6.08
CA ALA A 292 -0.09 1.42 -5.61
C ALA A 292 0.54 0.04 -5.88
N PRO A 293 0.68 -0.83 -4.85
CA PRO A 293 1.14 -2.19 -5.07
C PRO A 293 0.09 -3.03 -5.81
N ALA A 294 0.47 -4.20 -6.33
CA ALA A 294 -0.45 -5.15 -6.96
C ALA A 294 -1.31 -5.88 -5.91
N ILE A 295 -2.32 -5.20 -5.36
CA ILE A 295 -3.16 -5.67 -4.24
C ILE A 295 -4.10 -6.80 -4.66
N LEU A 296 -4.63 -6.74 -5.88
CA LEU A 296 -5.64 -7.65 -6.39
C LEU A 296 -5.10 -9.07 -6.56
N GLU A 297 -3.82 -9.22 -6.91
CA GLU A 297 -3.16 -10.52 -7.09
C GLU A 297 -2.48 -11.06 -5.83
N THR A 298 -2.42 -10.23 -4.78
CA THR A 298 -1.75 -10.57 -3.52
C THR A 298 -2.58 -11.54 -2.69
N ASP A 299 -1.96 -12.59 -2.13
CA ASP A 299 -2.66 -13.46 -1.16
C ASP A 299 -2.79 -12.79 0.21
N LEU A 300 -3.91 -12.12 0.41
CA LEU A 300 -4.22 -11.43 1.67
C LEU A 300 -4.67 -12.39 2.79
N ARG A 301 -4.95 -13.67 2.51
CA ARG A 301 -5.51 -14.60 3.51
C ARG A 301 -4.57 -14.81 4.69
N GLN A 302 -3.25 -14.80 4.46
CA GLN A 302 -2.28 -14.92 5.55
C GLN A 302 -2.26 -13.69 6.47
N VAL A 303 -2.47 -12.50 5.93
CA VAL A 303 -2.51 -11.24 6.69
C VAL A 303 -3.80 -11.13 7.48
N LEU A 304 -4.90 -11.56 6.87
CA LEU A 304 -6.25 -11.38 7.41
C LEU A 304 -6.68 -12.47 8.39
N ARG A 305 -6.06 -13.66 8.38
CA ARG A 305 -6.34 -14.76 9.34
C ARG A 305 -5.69 -14.61 10.70
N ARG A 306 -4.71 -13.71 10.88
CA ARG A 306 -3.88 -13.67 12.09
C ARG A 306 -4.61 -13.29 13.38
N ASP A 307 -5.87 -12.86 13.32
CA ASP A 307 -6.67 -12.43 14.48
C ASP A 307 -8.08 -13.07 14.55
N ALA A 308 -8.30 -14.23 13.91
CA ALA A 308 -9.53 -15.01 14.13
C ALA A 308 -9.40 -15.94 15.35
#